data_AF-A0A3A6N4E2-F1
#
_entry.id   AF-A0A3A6N4E2-F1
#
_cell.length_a   1.000
_cell.length_b   1.000
_cell.length_c   1.000
_cell.angle_alpha   90.00
_cell.angle_beta   90.00
_cell.angle_gamma   90.00
#
_symmetry.space_group_name_H-M   'P 1'
#
loop_
_entity.id
_entity.type
_entity.pdbx_description
1 polymer ?
#
loop_
_entity_poly.entity_id
_entity_poly.type
_entity_poly.pdbx_seq_one_letter_code
_entity_poly.pdbx_strand_id
1 'polypeptide(L)'
;MALEPGQITVGSRVIKPEDDQTVLVERTLRSGQSVFYAGNVVILGDVNPGAQVTATGDVIVVGSLRGTVHAGAGGNEKAMVVAFRFEPTQLRIASHIARPPEGMISTGQPEVARIKDGLVTIEAYLATGERQAGGAKVTRKLAGARIENGG
;
A
#
# COMPACT_ATOMS: atom_id res chain seq x y z
N MET A 1 -25.76 -20.72 3.00
CA MET A 1 -26.15 -19.42 3.58
C MET A 1 -26.24 -18.43 2.45
N ALA A 2 -27.38 -17.74 2.27
CA ALA A 2 -27.52 -16.72 1.23
C ALA A 2 -26.81 -15.43 1.66
N LEU A 3 -26.29 -14.66 0.71
CA LEU A 3 -25.68 -13.35 0.97
C LEU A 3 -26.76 -12.28 1.07
N GLU A 4 -26.60 -11.35 2.01
CA GLU A 4 -27.44 -10.15 2.08
C GLU A 4 -27.06 -9.16 0.97
N PRO A 5 -27.99 -8.30 0.50
CA PRO A 5 -27.68 -7.25 -0.47
C PRO A 5 -26.48 -6.39 -0.03
N GLY A 6 -25.51 -6.23 -0.92
CA GLY A 6 -24.27 -5.48 -0.65
C GLY A 6 -23.14 -6.31 -0.03
N GLN A 7 -23.38 -7.56 0.38
CA GLN A 7 -22.30 -8.46 0.79
C GLN A 7 -21.59 -9.06 -0.42
N ILE A 8 -20.26 -9.08 -0.36
CA ILE A 8 -19.42 -9.69 -1.38
C ILE A 8 -18.72 -10.90 -0.77
N THR A 9 -18.68 -12.02 -1.48
CA THR A 9 -17.84 -13.16 -1.10
C THR A 9 -16.54 -13.12 -1.88
N VAL A 10 -15.41 -13.09 -1.16
CA VAL A 10 -14.07 -13.20 -1.72
C VAL A 10 -13.43 -14.46 -1.15
N GLY A 11 -13.36 -15.53 -1.96
CA GLY A 11 -12.96 -16.85 -1.49
C GLY A 11 -13.93 -17.38 -0.43
N SER A 12 -13.44 -17.62 0.79
CA SER A 12 -14.26 -18.04 1.94
C SER A 12 -14.68 -16.89 2.86
N ARG A 13 -14.28 -15.65 2.59
CA ARG A 13 -14.60 -14.47 3.41
C ARG A 13 -15.83 -13.75 2.87
N VAL A 14 -16.78 -13.45 3.75
CA VAL A 14 -17.87 -12.49 3.47
C VAL A 14 -17.39 -11.09 3.88
N ILE A 15 -17.46 -10.14 2.95
CA ILE A 15 -17.15 -8.73 3.17
C ILE A 15 -18.48 -7.99 3.25
N LYS A 16 -18.67 -7.21 4.31
CA LYS A 16 -19.82 -6.33 4.45
C LYS A 16 -19.42 -4.88 4.09
N PRO A 17 -20.32 -4.08 3.50
CA PRO A 17 -20.03 -2.70 3.12
C PRO A 17 -19.49 -1.83 4.27
N GLU A 18 -19.97 -2.07 5.49
CA GLU A 18 -19.55 -1.35 6.69
C GLU A 18 -18.12 -1.69 7.16
N ASP A 19 -17.60 -2.86 6.80
CA ASP A 19 -16.31 -3.36 7.28
C ASP A 19 -15.11 -2.86 6.45
N ASP A 20 -15.34 -2.37 5.23
CA ASP A 20 -14.29 -2.02 4.25
C ASP A 20 -14.60 -0.69 3.51
N GLN A 21 -14.92 0.35 4.29
CA GLN A 21 -15.12 1.71 3.76
C GLN A 21 -13.90 2.17 2.96
N THR A 22 -14.14 2.67 1.74
CA THR A 22 -13.08 3.06 0.80
C THR A 22 -13.37 4.45 0.26
N VAL A 23 -12.38 5.34 0.32
CA VAL A 23 -12.45 6.66 -0.34
C VAL A 23 -11.69 6.64 -1.65
N LEU A 24 -12.31 7.19 -2.69
CA LEU A 24 -11.68 7.42 -3.98
C LEU A 24 -11.25 8.89 -4.09
N VAL A 25 -9.96 9.11 -4.33
CA VAL A 25 -9.36 10.43 -4.54
C VAL A 25 -8.98 10.56 -6.00
N GLU A 26 -9.81 11.24 -6.78
CA GLU A 26 -9.68 11.37 -8.24
C GLU A 26 -8.75 12.52 -8.66
N ARG A 27 -7.57 12.61 -8.03
CA ARG A 27 -6.57 13.65 -8.32
C ARG A 27 -5.19 13.27 -7.80
N THR A 28 -4.18 13.89 -8.42
CA THR A 28 -2.82 13.93 -7.90
C THR A 28 -2.74 14.75 -6.62
N LEU A 29 -2.06 14.20 -5.60
CA LEU A 29 -1.67 14.90 -4.39
C LEU A 29 -0.33 15.61 -4.58
N ARG A 30 -0.30 16.90 -4.27
CA ARG A 30 0.88 17.79 -4.41
C ARG A 30 1.50 18.07 -3.04
N SER A 31 2.71 18.63 -3.04
CA SER A 31 3.41 19.03 -1.82
C SER A 31 2.51 19.83 -0.87
N GLY A 32 2.53 19.48 0.41
CA GLY A 32 1.71 20.09 1.46
C GLY A 32 0.28 19.54 1.56
N GLN A 33 -0.18 18.73 0.61
CA GLN A 33 -1.51 18.11 0.68
C GLN A 33 -1.47 16.81 1.48
N SER A 34 -2.51 16.60 2.28
CA SER A 34 -2.66 15.41 3.11
C SER A 34 -4.04 14.79 2.94
N VAL A 35 -4.09 13.46 2.92
CA VAL A 35 -5.32 12.67 3.00
C VAL A 35 -5.24 11.81 4.26
N PHE A 36 -6.27 11.88 5.10
CA PHE A 36 -6.46 11.00 6.24
C PHE A 36 -7.83 10.34 6.12
N TYR A 37 -7.89 9.01 6.24
CA TYR A 37 -9.16 8.28 6.14
C TYR A 37 -9.18 7.02 7.01
N ALA A 38 -10.29 6.82 7.73
CA ALA A 38 -10.55 5.63 8.53
C ALA A 38 -11.14 4.50 7.66
N GLY A 39 -10.30 3.95 6.79
CA GLY A 39 -10.65 2.87 5.87
C GLY A 39 -9.55 2.69 4.83
N ASN A 40 -9.93 2.26 3.63
CA ASN A 40 -9.02 2.12 2.50
C ASN A 40 -8.99 3.41 1.67
N VAL A 41 -7.84 3.76 1.08
CA VAL A 41 -7.68 4.93 0.21
C VAL A 41 -7.25 4.49 -1.18
N VAL A 42 -7.99 4.89 -2.20
CA VAL A 42 -7.60 4.74 -3.60
C VAL A 42 -7.34 6.12 -4.20
N ILE A 43 -6.18 6.31 -4.82
CA ILE A 43 -5.79 7.56 -5.47
C ILE A 43 -5.66 7.31 -6.97
N LEU A 44 -6.47 7.99 -7.77
CA LEU A 44 -6.34 8.02 -9.22
C LEU A 44 -5.44 9.19 -9.62
N GLY A 45 -4.13 8.98 -9.48
CA GLY A 45 -3.12 10.00 -9.73
C GLY A 45 -1.82 9.73 -8.99
N ASP A 46 -0.95 10.73 -8.98
CA ASP A 46 0.34 10.65 -8.29
C ASP A 46 0.22 11.12 -6.83
N VAL A 47 1.11 10.62 -5.99
CA VAL A 47 1.41 11.18 -4.66
C VAL A 47 2.80 11.78 -4.73
N ASN A 48 2.90 13.10 -4.91
CA ASN A 48 4.19 13.75 -5.12
C ASN A 48 4.99 13.95 -3.83
N PRO A 49 6.30 14.25 -3.93
CA PRO A 49 7.10 14.61 -2.76
C PRO A 49 6.43 15.73 -1.94
N GLY A 50 6.46 15.58 -0.62
CA GLY A 50 5.80 16.49 0.33
C GLY A 50 4.28 16.27 0.48
N ALA A 51 3.65 15.39 -0.30
CA ALA A 51 2.28 14.94 -0.06
C ALA A 51 2.24 13.78 0.94
N GLN A 52 1.13 13.63 1.67
CA GLN A 52 0.96 12.61 2.69
C GLN A 52 -0.37 11.87 2.56
N VAL A 53 -0.34 10.55 2.76
CA VAL A 53 -1.54 9.69 2.77
C VAL A 53 -1.51 8.81 4.00
N THR A 54 -2.56 8.88 4.83
CA THR A 54 -2.71 8.05 6.02
C THR A 54 -4.06 7.34 5.98
N ALA A 55 -4.04 6.01 6.09
CA ALA A 55 -5.21 5.15 6.03
C ALA A 55 -5.15 4.10 7.16
N THR A 56 -6.27 3.78 7.78
CA THR A 56 -6.34 2.66 8.74
C THR A 56 -6.40 1.29 8.04
N GLY A 57 -6.75 1.26 6.76
CA GLY A 57 -6.71 0.10 5.88
C GLY A 57 -5.61 0.22 4.82
N ASP A 58 -5.93 -0.25 3.61
CA ASP A 58 -5.02 -0.29 2.47
C ASP A 58 -4.87 1.07 1.76
N VAL A 59 -3.75 1.27 1.08
CA VAL A 59 -3.53 2.42 0.20
C VAL A 59 -3.16 1.96 -1.20
N ILE A 60 -3.94 2.36 -2.19
CA ILE A 60 -3.72 2.04 -3.60
C ILE A 60 -3.50 3.34 -4.36
N VAL A 61 -2.32 3.49 -4.98
CA VAL A 61 -1.97 4.63 -5.82
C VAL A 61 -1.91 4.16 -7.27
N VAL A 62 -2.92 4.54 -8.06
CA VAL A 62 -2.95 4.29 -9.50
C VAL A 62 -2.09 5.36 -10.19
N GLY A 63 -0.78 5.29 -9.96
CA GLY A 63 0.19 6.30 -10.38
C GLY A 63 1.54 6.14 -9.68
N SER A 64 2.27 7.25 -9.58
CA SER A 64 3.58 7.32 -8.95
C SER A 64 3.46 7.73 -7.48
N LEU A 65 3.95 6.88 -6.59
CA LEU A 65 4.06 7.15 -5.16
C LEU A 65 5.48 7.68 -4.86
N ARG A 66 5.60 8.99 -4.65
CA ARG A 66 6.86 9.69 -4.30
C ARG A 66 6.81 10.40 -2.94
N GLY A 67 5.61 10.63 -2.40
CA GLY A 67 5.40 11.24 -1.08
C GLY A 67 5.53 10.27 0.08
N THR A 68 4.89 10.60 1.21
CA THR A 68 4.82 9.75 2.41
C THR A 68 3.49 9.02 2.47
N VAL A 69 3.53 7.74 2.82
CA VAL A 69 2.32 6.92 3.00
C VAL A 69 2.36 6.14 4.31
N HIS A 70 1.22 6.07 4.99
CA HIS A 70 0.99 5.26 6.17
C HIS A 70 -0.30 4.45 6.01
N ALA A 71 -0.16 3.18 5.66
CA ALA A 71 -1.26 2.22 5.63
C ALA A 71 -1.37 1.50 6.98
N GLY A 72 -2.56 0.98 7.29
CA GLY A 72 -2.77 0.26 8.54
C GLY A 72 -2.57 1.11 9.79
N ALA A 73 -2.76 2.44 9.73
CA ALA A 73 -2.46 3.38 10.81
C ALA A 73 -3.20 3.08 12.14
N GLY A 74 -4.29 2.32 12.09
CA GLY A 74 -4.99 1.77 13.26
C GLY A 74 -4.36 0.50 13.85
N GLY A 75 -3.15 0.11 13.43
CA GLY A 75 -2.47 -1.11 13.87
C GLY A 75 -2.70 -2.33 12.97
N ASN A 76 -3.29 -2.15 11.78
CA ASN A 76 -3.54 -3.26 10.86
C ASN A 76 -2.25 -3.66 10.11
N GLU A 77 -1.53 -4.64 10.64
CA GLU A 77 -0.31 -5.18 10.01
C GLU A 77 -0.56 -5.94 8.69
N LYS A 78 -1.83 -6.27 8.39
CA LYS A 78 -2.21 -6.90 7.12
C LYS A 78 -2.43 -5.89 6.00
N ALA A 79 -2.39 -4.60 6.30
CA ALA A 79 -2.56 -3.55 5.31
C ALA A 79 -1.44 -3.58 4.27
N MET A 80 -1.77 -3.17 3.05
CA MET A 80 -0.84 -3.09 1.94
C MET A 80 -0.81 -1.69 1.32
N VAL A 81 0.33 -1.38 0.69
CA VAL A 81 0.47 -0.23 -0.19
C VAL A 81 0.79 -0.73 -1.59
N VAL A 82 0.04 -0.29 -2.59
CA VAL A 82 0.26 -0.65 -4.00
C VAL A 82 0.46 0.61 -4.81
N ALA A 83 1.45 0.63 -5.70
CA ALA A 83 1.64 1.73 -6.65
C ALA A 83 2.19 1.24 -8.00
N PHE A 84 1.93 1.98 -9.08
CA PHE A 84 2.52 1.68 -10.40
C PHE A 84 4.00 2.03 -10.47
N ARG A 85 4.40 3.13 -9.82
CA ARG A 85 5.80 3.45 -9.52
C ARG A 85 5.94 3.66 -8.02
N PHE A 86 6.83 2.89 -7.40
CA PHE A 86 6.94 2.81 -5.95
C PHE A 86 8.26 3.43 -5.47
N GLU A 87 8.24 4.75 -5.27
CA GLU A 87 9.41 5.55 -4.89
C GLU A 87 9.11 6.43 -3.65
N PRO A 88 8.45 5.91 -2.59
CA PRO A 88 8.00 6.75 -1.48
C PRO A 88 9.18 7.37 -0.75
N THR A 89 9.04 8.64 -0.36
CA THR A 89 9.98 9.28 0.58
C THR A 89 9.99 8.55 1.91
N GLN A 90 8.83 8.09 2.36
CA GLN A 90 8.67 7.27 3.55
C GLN A 90 7.44 6.36 3.40
N LEU A 91 7.61 5.10 3.81
CA LEU A 91 6.57 4.10 3.85
C LEU A 91 6.35 3.65 5.30
N ARG A 92 5.10 3.59 5.74
CA ARG A 92 4.69 3.00 7.01
C ARG A 92 3.55 2.01 6.79
N ILE A 93 3.63 0.87 7.48
CA ILE A 93 2.55 -0.11 7.57
C ILE A 93 2.39 -0.45 9.05
N ALA A 94 1.23 -0.13 9.62
CA ALA A 94 1.03 -0.19 11.07
C ALA A 94 2.15 0.56 11.83
N SER A 95 2.84 -0.11 12.75
CA SER A 95 3.96 0.44 13.52
C SER A 95 5.30 0.39 12.78
N HIS A 96 5.37 -0.27 11.61
CA HIS A 96 6.62 -0.52 10.92
C HIS A 96 6.95 0.63 9.96
N ILE A 97 8.19 1.10 10.00
CA ILE A 97 8.69 2.20 9.16
C ILE A 97 9.72 1.62 8.20
N ALA A 98 9.64 2.03 6.94
CA ALA A 98 10.56 1.64 5.90
C ALA A 98 10.90 2.86 5.03
N ARG A 99 12.19 3.02 4.72
CA ARG A 99 12.67 4.01 3.75
C ARG A 99 13.34 3.25 2.61
N PRO A 100 12.96 3.50 1.35
CA PRO A 100 13.71 2.96 0.22
C PRO A 100 15.17 3.44 0.29
N PRO A 101 16.15 2.55 0.06
CA PRO A 101 17.54 2.95 -0.14
C PRO A 101 17.67 4.01 -1.24
N GLU A 102 18.59 4.95 -1.07
CA GLU A 102 18.91 5.93 -2.11
C GLU A 102 19.37 5.23 -3.39
N GLY A 103 18.92 5.73 -4.55
CA GLY A 103 19.32 5.20 -5.86
C GLY A 103 18.58 3.92 -6.30
N MET A 104 17.52 3.50 -5.60
CA MET A 104 16.71 2.37 -6.04
C MET A 104 15.97 2.71 -7.35
N ILE A 105 16.24 1.94 -8.40
CA ILE A 105 15.60 2.12 -9.72
C ILE A 105 14.27 1.35 -9.73
N SER A 106 13.17 2.04 -10.05
CA SER A 106 11.87 1.41 -10.27
C SER A 106 11.99 0.27 -11.30
N THR A 107 11.33 -0.87 -11.06
CA THR A 107 11.27 -1.98 -12.03
C THR A 107 10.49 -1.63 -13.29
N GLY A 108 9.77 -0.50 -13.31
CA GLY A 108 8.79 -0.18 -14.34
C GLY A 108 7.51 -1.03 -14.25
N GLN A 109 7.40 -1.89 -13.26
CA GLN A 109 6.21 -2.69 -12.96
C GLN A 109 5.54 -2.17 -11.68
N PRO A 110 4.22 -2.37 -11.53
CA PRO A 110 3.58 -2.12 -10.25
C PRO A 110 4.22 -2.93 -9.13
N GLU A 111 4.32 -2.34 -7.95
CA GLU A 111 4.90 -2.96 -6.76
C GLU A 111 3.91 -2.89 -5.60
N VAL A 112 4.05 -3.84 -4.67
CA VAL A 112 3.25 -3.94 -3.45
C VAL A 112 4.15 -4.05 -2.24
N ALA A 113 3.92 -3.18 -1.26
CA ALA A 113 4.52 -3.26 0.05
C ALA A 113 3.57 -3.94 1.04
N ARG A 114 4.11 -4.84 1.86
CA ARG A 114 3.40 -5.54 2.95
C ARG A 114 4.36 -6.02 4.02
N ILE A 115 3.84 -6.33 5.20
CA ILE A 115 4.62 -6.99 6.25
C ILE A 115 4.70 -8.50 5.97
N LYS A 116 5.91 -9.06 5.97
CA LYS A 116 6.21 -10.49 5.97
C LYS A 116 7.29 -10.77 7.01
N ASP A 117 7.06 -11.74 7.87
CA ASP A 117 8.01 -12.12 8.94
C ASP A 117 8.49 -10.92 9.79
N GLY A 118 7.56 -10.00 10.09
CA GLY A 118 7.85 -8.77 10.86
C GLY A 118 8.65 -7.70 10.11
N LEU A 119 8.83 -7.84 8.79
CA LEU A 119 9.58 -6.91 7.96
C LEU A 119 8.71 -6.37 6.83
N VAL A 120 8.87 -5.07 6.53
CA VAL A 120 8.26 -4.48 5.34
C VAL A 120 9.01 -4.98 4.11
N THR A 121 8.30 -5.69 3.25
CA THR A 121 8.79 -6.25 1.98
C THR A 121 8.14 -5.52 0.82
N ILE A 122 8.91 -5.26 -0.24
CA ILE A 122 8.40 -4.74 -1.51
C ILE A 122 8.64 -5.79 -2.58
N GLU A 123 7.60 -6.13 -3.32
CA GLU A 123 7.64 -7.11 -4.39
C GLU A 123 6.90 -6.57 -5.61
N ALA A 124 7.27 -7.05 -6.80
CA ALA A 124 6.45 -6.82 -7.98
C ALA A 124 5.01 -7.32 -7.74
N TYR A 125 4.03 -6.49 -8.07
CA TYR A 125 2.63 -6.86 -8.05
C TYR A 125 2.32 -7.66 -9.31
N LEU A 126 2.38 -8.98 -9.17
CA LEU A 126 1.98 -9.91 -10.22
C LEU A 126 0.47 -10.11 -10.16
N ALA A 127 -0.25 -9.61 -11.16
CA ALA A 127 -1.70 -9.79 -11.26
C ALA A 127 -2.03 -11.29 -11.27
N THR A 128 -3.05 -11.67 -10.52
CA THR A 128 -3.39 -13.07 -10.28
C THR A 128 -3.98 -13.69 -11.55
N GLY A 129 -3.10 -14.26 -12.37
CA GLY A 129 -3.38 -14.84 -13.70
C GLY A 129 -2.09 -15.31 -14.36
N GLU A 130 -0.97 -14.65 -14.08
CA GLU A 130 0.37 -15.11 -14.42
C GLU A 130 0.90 -16.08 -13.34
N ARG A 131 0.20 -17.21 -13.17
CA ARG A 131 0.82 -18.36 -12.50
C ARG A 131 1.92 -18.88 -13.43
N GLN A 132 3.17 -18.63 -13.04
CA GLN A 132 4.37 -19.33 -13.52
C GLN A 132 4.65 -19.24 -15.03
N ALA A 133 5.14 -18.09 -15.48
CA ALA A 133 5.97 -18.05 -16.68
C ALA A 133 7.34 -17.45 -16.32
N GLY A 134 8.20 -18.24 -15.69
CA GLY A 134 9.68 -18.12 -15.72
C GLY A 134 10.36 -16.79 -15.35
N GLY A 135 9.64 -15.73 -14.96
CA GLY A 135 10.21 -14.44 -14.62
C GLY A 135 10.86 -14.48 -13.24
N ALA A 136 12.11 -14.04 -13.15
CA ALA A 136 12.84 -13.95 -11.89
C ALA A 136 11.98 -13.20 -10.85
N LYS A 137 11.71 -13.83 -9.70
CA LYS A 137 11.11 -13.16 -8.54
C LYS A 137 12.09 -12.09 -8.07
N VAL A 138 11.86 -10.84 -8.47
CA VAL A 138 12.59 -9.70 -7.91
C VAL A 138 11.95 -9.36 -6.56
N THR A 139 12.37 -10.07 -5.52
CA THR A 139 12.04 -9.73 -4.14
C THR A 139 13.00 -8.65 -3.66
N ARG A 140 12.48 -7.46 -3.36
CA ARG A 140 13.28 -6.36 -2.81
C ARG A 140 13.04 -6.29 -1.31
N LYS A 141 13.97 -6.87 -0.56
CA LYS A 141 13.99 -6.70 0.89
C LYS A 141 14.53 -5.30 1.18
N LEU A 142 13.71 -4.43 1.77
CA LEU A 142 14.21 -3.17 2.30
C LEU A 142 15.08 -3.50 3.51
N ALA A 143 16.40 -3.34 3.35
CA ALA A 143 17.32 -3.39 4.47
C ALA A 143 17.00 -2.22 5.40
N GLY A 144 16.58 -2.50 6.63
CA GLY A 144 16.46 -1.47 7.68
C GLY A 144 15.06 -1.18 8.23
N ALA A 145 14.04 -2.02 8.00
CA ALA A 145 12.77 -1.89 8.73
C ALA A 145 12.97 -2.28 10.21
N ARG A 146 13.45 -1.35 11.02
CA ARG A 146 13.46 -1.44 12.49
C ARG A 146 12.19 -0.74 12.98
N ILE A 147 11.56 -1.28 14.02
CA ILE A 147 10.58 -0.52 14.80
C ILE A 147 11.38 0.62 15.46
N GLU A 148 11.43 1.78 14.82
CA GLU A 148 11.79 3.01 15.51
C GLU A 148 10.58 3.36 16.38
N ASN A 149 10.62 2.93 17.64
CA ASN A 149 9.70 3.44 18.66
C ASN A 149 9.96 4.95 18.76
N GLY A 150 9.22 5.75 18.00
CA GLY A 150 9.19 7.20 18.17
C GLY A 150 8.60 7.50 19.54
N GLY A 151 9.42 8.09 20.41
CA GLY A 151 9.00 8.63 21.71
C GLY A 151 8.11 9.85 21.60
#